data_AF-A0A3D8I503-F1
#
_entry.id   AF-A0A3D8I503-F1
#
_cell.length_a   1.000
_cell.length_b   1.000
_cell.length_c   1.000
_cell.angle_alpha   90.00
_cell.angle_beta   90.00
_cell.angle_gamma   90.00
#
_symmetry.space_group_name_H-M   'P 1'
#
loop_
_entity.id
_entity.type
_entity.pdbx_description
1 polymer ?
#
loop_
_entity_poly.entity_id
_entity_poly.type
_entity_poly.pdbx_seq_one_letter_code
_entity_poly.pdbx_strand_id
1 'polypeptide(L)'
;MRKQVLILYILACIIFSDLIASEVEILRVSIYEDWLKDDKIAKKIFQESARKNYKLVGIDYCLKYYELSSRYHADALIREVILKRGGGKEGIEEIKNFVEKIEKQKEEKNYHITRLESCLNLYDSKEYQDEVKRIVKKYCKDCK
;
A
#
# COMPACT_ATOMS: atom_id res chain seq x y z
N MET A 1 44.07 10.76 9.04
CA MET A 1 43.97 9.68 8.02
C MET A 1 43.26 8.42 8.53
N ARG A 2 43.76 7.65 9.52
CA ARG A 2 43.12 6.36 9.94
C ARG A 2 41.64 6.45 10.33
N LYS A 3 41.22 7.49 11.07
CA LYS A 3 39.81 7.68 11.46
C LYS A 3 38.90 8.06 10.27
N GLN A 4 39.40 8.86 9.33
CA GLN A 4 38.65 9.28 8.14
C GLN A 4 38.43 8.12 7.16
N VAL A 5 39.42 7.25 6.99
CA VAL A 5 39.31 6.03 6.16
C VAL A 5 38.29 5.06 6.77
N LEU A 6 38.28 4.90 8.10
CA LEU A 6 37.31 4.05 8.78
C LEU A 6 35.87 4.58 8.63
N ILE A 7 35.68 5.90 8.74
CA ILE A 7 34.36 6.54 8.54
C ILE A 7 33.88 6.36 7.10
N LEU A 8 34.75 6.54 6.11
CA LEU A 8 34.42 6.33 4.69
C LEU A 8 34.03 4.87 4.42
N TYR A 9 34.73 3.91 5.03
CA TYR A 9 34.40 2.49 4.89
C TYR A 9 33.03 2.16 5.50
N ILE A 10 32.74 2.66 6.71
CA ILE A 10 31.43 2.45 7.35
C ILE A 10 30.30 3.07 6.51
N LEU A 11 30.49 4.31 6.02
CA LEU A 11 29.52 4.96 5.14
C LEU A 11 29.30 4.18 3.85
N ALA A 12 30.38 3.67 3.23
CA ALA A 12 30.28 2.83 2.04
C ALA A 12 29.49 1.55 2.32
N CYS A 13 29.73 0.86 3.46
CA CYS A 13 28.98 -0.33 3.83
C CYS A 13 27.48 -0.06 4.08
N ILE A 14 27.15 1.07 4.71
CA ILE A 14 25.75 1.46 4.93
C ILE A 14 25.07 1.72 3.59
N ILE A 15 25.68 2.54 2.72
CA ILE A 15 25.15 2.86 1.40
C ILE A 15 24.97 1.58 0.56
N PHE A 16 25.93 0.67 0.58
CA PHE A 16 25.84 -0.60 -0.16
C PHE A 16 24.71 -1.49 0.37
N SER A 17 24.52 -1.51 1.69
CA SER A 17 23.44 -2.28 2.33
C SER A 17 22.06 -1.72 1.97
N ASP A 18 21.91 -0.39 1.96
CA ASP A 18 20.67 0.28 1.57
C ASP A 18 20.36 0.09 0.08
N LEU A 19 21.39 0.13 -0.79
CA LEU A 19 21.24 -0.12 -2.23
C LEU A 19 20.71 -1.53 -2.50
N ILE A 20 21.36 -2.55 -1.91
CA ILE A 20 20.92 -3.96 -2.04
C ILE A 20 19.49 -4.13 -1.52
N ALA A 21 19.14 -3.51 -0.39
CA ALA A 21 17.78 -3.59 0.15
C ALA A 21 16.75 -3.02 -0.84
N SER A 22 17.03 -1.90 -1.50
CA SER A 22 16.12 -1.32 -2.50
C SER A 22 15.95 -2.19 -3.75
N GLU A 23 17.02 -2.82 -4.24
CA GLU A 23 16.96 -3.72 -5.41
C GLU A 23 16.13 -4.98 -5.12
N VAL A 24 16.25 -5.53 -3.91
CA VAL A 24 15.46 -6.70 -3.47
C VAL A 24 13.96 -6.38 -3.43
N GLU A 25 13.58 -5.18 -3.00
CA GLU A 25 12.17 -4.75 -2.96
C GLU A 25 11.59 -4.59 -4.37
N ILE A 26 12.34 -4.01 -5.32
CA ILE A 26 11.92 -3.92 -6.73
C ILE A 26 11.77 -5.30 -7.35
N LEU A 27 12.72 -6.19 -7.09
CA LEU A 27 12.67 -7.57 -7.57
C LEU A 27 11.43 -8.31 -7.02
N ARG A 28 11.08 -8.08 -5.74
CA ARG A 28 9.87 -8.67 -5.14
C ARG A 28 8.62 -8.24 -5.88
N VAL A 29 8.45 -6.95 -6.17
CA VAL A 29 7.30 -6.45 -6.95
C VAL A 29 7.25 -7.11 -8.33
N SER A 30 8.39 -7.17 -9.03
CA SER A 30 8.48 -7.78 -10.37
C SER A 30 8.10 -9.27 -10.37
N ILE A 31 8.53 -10.03 -9.36
CA ILE A 31 8.14 -11.44 -9.19
C ILE A 31 6.62 -11.57 -9.01
N TYR A 32 6.01 -10.71 -8.19
CA TYR A 32 4.55 -10.71 -8.02
C TYR A 32 3.82 -10.34 -9.32
N GLU A 33 4.30 -9.35 -10.05
CA GLU A 33 3.72 -8.97 -11.34
C GLU A 33 3.77 -10.11 -12.37
N ASP A 34 4.87 -10.87 -12.40
CA ASP A 34 5.03 -12.01 -13.30
C ASP A 34 4.15 -13.19 -12.86
N TRP A 35 4.17 -13.53 -11.57
CA TRP A 35 3.37 -14.62 -11.01
C TRP A 35 1.86 -14.40 -11.20
N LEU A 36 1.41 -13.15 -11.07
CA LEU A 36 0.01 -12.75 -11.25
C LEU A 36 -0.38 -12.50 -12.72
N LYS A 37 0.47 -12.87 -13.70
CA LYS A 37 0.05 -12.95 -15.11
C LYS A 37 -0.90 -14.12 -15.37
N ASP A 38 -0.88 -15.15 -14.54
CA ASP A 38 -1.86 -16.22 -14.61
C ASP A 38 -3.17 -15.75 -13.98
N ASP A 39 -4.22 -15.58 -14.81
CA ASP A 39 -5.52 -15.07 -14.40
C ASP A 39 -6.20 -15.95 -13.33
N LYS A 40 -5.96 -17.27 -13.33
CA LYS A 40 -6.53 -18.17 -12.31
C LYS A 40 -5.87 -17.94 -10.96
N ILE A 41 -4.53 -17.78 -10.96
CA ILE A 41 -3.76 -17.47 -9.75
C ILE A 41 -4.17 -16.09 -9.22
N ALA A 42 -4.20 -15.08 -10.08
CA ALA A 42 -4.59 -13.72 -9.71
C ALA A 42 -6.01 -13.67 -9.12
N LYS A 43 -6.98 -14.31 -9.79
CA LYS A 43 -8.36 -14.37 -9.31
C LYS A 43 -8.46 -15.08 -7.96
N LYS A 44 -7.76 -16.20 -7.75
CA LYS A 44 -7.77 -16.94 -6.48
C LYS A 44 -7.22 -16.10 -5.34
N ILE A 45 -6.05 -15.49 -5.53
CA ILE A 45 -5.40 -14.65 -4.51
C ILE A 45 -6.30 -13.44 -4.19
N PHE A 46 -6.86 -12.81 -5.21
CA PHE A 46 -7.82 -11.73 -5.02
C PHE A 46 -9.04 -12.19 -4.22
N GLN A 47 -9.65 -13.34 -4.56
CA GLN A 47 -10.79 -13.89 -3.83
C GLN A 47 -10.53 -14.12 -2.34
N GLU A 48 -9.31 -14.52 -2.00
CA GLU A 48 -8.90 -14.80 -0.62
C GLU A 48 -8.49 -13.54 0.16
N SER A 49 -8.09 -12.47 -0.52
CA SER A 49 -7.42 -11.32 0.11
C SER A 49 -7.99 -9.94 -0.21
N ALA A 50 -8.98 -9.83 -1.11
CA ALA A 50 -9.53 -8.55 -1.58
C ALA A 50 -9.87 -7.60 -0.44
N ARG A 51 -10.64 -8.08 0.55
CA ARG A 51 -11.05 -7.26 1.69
C ARG A 51 -9.86 -6.72 2.49
N LYS A 52 -8.86 -7.57 2.75
CA LYS A 52 -7.64 -7.14 3.46
C LYS A 52 -6.85 -6.13 2.63
N ASN A 53 -6.68 -6.39 1.33
CA ASN A 53 -5.88 -5.54 0.47
C ASN A 53 -6.53 -4.18 0.24
N TYR A 54 -7.85 -4.09 0.04
CA TYR A 54 -8.53 -2.79 -0.07
C TYR A 54 -8.40 -1.96 1.22
N LYS A 55 -8.51 -2.59 2.40
CA LYS A 55 -8.25 -1.91 3.69
C LYS A 55 -6.83 -1.35 3.79
N LEU A 56 -5.84 -2.10 3.34
CA LEU A 56 -4.46 -1.67 3.45
C LEU A 56 -4.12 -0.62 2.41
N VAL A 57 -4.61 -0.75 1.17
CA VAL A 57 -4.38 0.25 0.11
C VAL A 57 -4.96 1.61 0.48
N GLY A 58 -6.15 1.69 1.08
CA GLY A 58 -6.67 2.98 1.53
C GLY A 58 -5.83 3.63 2.63
N ILE A 59 -5.22 2.84 3.53
CA ILE A 59 -4.32 3.35 4.57
C ILE A 59 -2.94 3.70 4.03
N ASP A 60 -2.37 2.89 3.14
CA ASP A 60 -1.13 3.21 2.44
C ASP A 60 -1.25 4.55 1.71
N TYR A 61 -2.42 4.79 1.11
CA TYR A 61 -2.76 6.04 0.46
C TYR A 61 -2.86 7.20 1.46
N CYS A 62 -3.66 7.04 2.52
CA CYS A 62 -3.83 8.05 3.57
C CYS A 62 -2.49 8.47 4.21
N LEU A 63 -1.61 7.50 4.47
CA LEU A 63 -0.30 7.71 5.07
C LEU A 63 0.75 8.24 4.08
N LYS A 64 0.43 8.28 2.79
CA LYS A 64 1.33 8.64 1.70
C LYS A 64 2.58 7.77 1.59
N TYR A 65 2.45 6.48 1.85
CA TYR A 65 3.57 5.53 1.76
C TYR A 65 4.14 5.38 0.34
N TYR A 66 3.41 5.81 -0.69
CA TYR A 66 3.90 5.89 -2.06
C TYR A 66 4.92 7.03 -2.30
N GLU A 67 4.96 8.06 -1.44
CA GLU A 67 5.89 9.19 -1.54
C GLU A 67 7.23 8.94 -0.81
N LEU A 68 7.32 7.84 -0.05
CA LEU A 68 8.50 7.50 0.74
C LEU A 68 9.24 6.33 0.11
N SER A 69 10.53 6.51 -0.21
CA SER A 69 11.44 5.44 -0.67
C SER A 69 11.77 4.48 0.47
N SER A 70 10.77 3.77 0.98
CA SER A 70 10.86 2.87 2.12
C SER A 70 10.50 1.45 1.72
N ARG A 71 10.93 0.46 2.51
CA ARG A 71 10.55 -0.96 2.34
C ARG A 71 9.03 -1.19 2.33
N TYR A 72 8.25 -0.27 2.89
CA TYR A 72 6.79 -0.31 2.87
C TYR A 72 6.20 -0.04 1.48
N HIS A 73 6.98 0.55 0.58
CA HIS A 73 6.57 0.87 -0.78
C HIS A 73 6.26 -0.37 -1.60
N ALA A 74 7.12 -1.39 -1.58
CA ALA A 74 6.90 -2.60 -2.37
C ALA A 74 5.69 -3.42 -1.88
N ASP A 75 5.47 -3.46 -0.57
CA ASP A 75 4.28 -4.10 -0.01
C ASP A 75 2.98 -3.41 -0.45
N ALA A 76 2.98 -2.07 -0.48
CA ALA A 76 1.86 -1.29 -1.00
C ALA A 76 1.64 -1.56 -2.50
N LEU A 77 2.72 -1.58 -3.29
CA LEU A 77 2.66 -1.91 -4.72
C LEU A 77 2.13 -3.32 -4.97
N ILE A 78 2.62 -4.33 -4.24
CA ILE A 78 2.16 -5.72 -4.37
C ILE A 78 0.66 -5.83 -4.10
N ARG A 79 0.14 -5.12 -3.09
CA ARG A 79 -1.31 -5.07 -2.83
C ARG A 79 -2.08 -4.49 -4.01
N GLU A 80 -1.61 -3.38 -4.58
CA GLU A 80 -2.23 -2.79 -5.76
C GLU A 80 -2.15 -3.73 -6.97
N VAL A 81 -1.04 -4.44 -7.18
CA VAL A 81 -0.91 -5.45 -8.25
C VAL A 81 -1.95 -6.56 -8.08
N ILE A 82 -2.11 -7.11 -6.87
CA ILE A 82 -3.11 -8.15 -6.56
C ILE A 82 -4.52 -7.65 -6.90
N LEU A 83 -4.88 -6.45 -6.41
CA LEU A 83 -6.21 -5.88 -6.64
C LEU A 83 -6.43 -5.58 -8.13
N LYS A 84 -5.45 -4.98 -8.81
CA LYS A 84 -5.53 -4.60 -10.22
C LYS A 84 -5.69 -5.83 -11.12
N ARG A 85 -4.94 -6.90 -10.85
CA ARG A 85 -4.99 -8.14 -11.64
C ARG A 85 -6.27 -8.93 -11.39
N GLY A 86 -6.74 -9.01 -10.14
CA GLY A 86 -7.90 -9.83 -9.80
C GLY A 86 -9.26 -9.13 -9.92
N GLY A 87 -9.32 -7.83 -9.64
CA GLY A 87 -10.57 -7.05 -9.53
C GLY A 87 -10.63 -5.80 -10.41
N GLY A 88 -9.57 -5.47 -11.13
CA GLY A 88 -9.47 -4.23 -11.91
C GLY A 88 -8.96 -3.04 -11.10
N LYS A 89 -8.65 -1.95 -11.80
CA LYS A 89 -8.10 -0.73 -11.19
C LYS A 89 -9.16 0.15 -10.53
N GLU A 90 -10.42 -0.01 -10.94
CA GLU A 90 -11.52 0.86 -10.57
C GLU A 90 -11.80 0.81 -9.06
N GLY A 91 -11.73 -0.38 -8.45
CA GLY A 91 -11.90 -0.49 -7.00
C GLY A 91 -10.77 0.19 -6.21
N ILE A 92 -9.56 0.25 -6.77
CA ILE A 92 -8.42 0.95 -6.16
C ILE A 92 -8.67 2.47 -6.19
N GLU A 93 -9.13 2.97 -7.33
CA GLU A 93 -9.51 4.38 -7.49
C GLU A 93 -10.67 4.75 -6.55
N GLU A 94 -11.69 3.90 -6.40
CA GLU A 94 -12.81 4.13 -5.48
C GLU A 94 -12.35 4.28 -4.02
N ILE A 95 -11.49 3.39 -3.51
CA ILE A 95 -11.04 3.49 -2.11
C ILE A 95 -10.14 4.72 -1.89
N LYS A 96 -9.29 5.08 -2.87
CA LYS A 96 -8.45 6.30 -2.80
C LYS A 96 -9.33 7.55 -2.78
N ASN A 97 -10.31 7.64 -3.68
CA ASN A 97 -11.26 8.76 -3.72
C ASN A 97 -12.08 8.89 -2.42
N PHE A 98 -12.48 7.76 -1.82
CA PHE A 98 -13.15 7.76 -0.53
C PHE A 98 -12.25 8.37 0.57
N VAL A 99 -10.99 7.96 0.65
CA VAL A 99 -10.02 8.50 1.62
C VAL A 99 -9.84 10.00 1.41
N GLU A 100 -9.61 10.46 0.18
CA GLU A 100 -9.47 11.90 -0.12
C GLU A 100 -10.67 12.73 0.32
N LYS A 101 -11.88 12.21 0.10
CA LYS A 101 -13.11 12.88 0.51
C LYS A 101 -13.15 13.07 2.03
N ILE A 102 -12.77 12.04 2.79
CA ILE A 102 -12.75 12.13 4.26
C ILE A 102 -11.64 13.07 4.74
N GLU A 103 -10.47 13.05 4.12
CA GLU A 103 -9.38 13.97 4.46
C GLU A 103 -9.78 15.43 4.24
N LYS A 104 -10.37 15.77 3.09
CA LYS A 104 -10.88 17.13 2.80
C LYS A 104 -11.91 17.60 3.83
N GLN A 105 -12.85 16.73 4.23
CA GLN A 105 -13.85 17.05 5.25
C GLN A 105 -13.24 17.31 6.64
N LYS A 106 -12.10 16.70 6.96
CA LYS A 106 -11.38 16.92 8.23
C LYS A 106 -10.61 18.24 8.21
N GLU A 107 -9.97 18.56 7.09
CA GLU A 107 -9.30 19.85 6.88
C GLU A 107 -10.28 21.02 7.02
N GLU A 108 -11.45 20.94 6.39
CA GLU A 108 -12.52 21.95 6.50
C GLU A 108 -13.01 22.18 7.94
N LYS A 109 -12.88 21.16 8.80
CA LYS A 109 -13.32 21.20 10.20
C LYS A 109 -12.22 21.59 11.18
N ASN A 110 -11.02 21.98 10.71
CA ASN A 110 -9.87 22.35 11.54
C ASN A 110 -9.52 21.31 12.63
N TYR A 111 -9.65 20.01 12.34
CA TYR A 111 -9.18 18.98 13.26
C TYR A 111 -7.65 18.94 13.29
N HIS A 112 -7.03 19.40 14.38
CA HIS A 112 -5.58 19.33 14.60
C HIS A 112 -5.15 17.94 15.09
N ILE A 113 -5.26 16.94 14.21
CA ILE A 113 -4.84 15.56 14.48
C ILE A 113 -3.68 15.22 13.54
N THR A 114 -2.69 14.45 14.01
CA THR A 114 -1.58 14.00 13.15
C THR A 114 -2.11 13.13 12.01
N ARG A 115 -1.46 13.13 10.83
CA ARG A 115 -1.88 12.27 9.70
C ARG A 115 -1.99 10.80 10.13
N LEU A 116 -1.01 10.31 10.89
CA LEU A 116 -1.00 8.95 11.40
C LEU A 116 -2.27 8.64 12.22
N GLU A 117 -2.58 9.46 13.21
CA GLU A 117 -3.78 9.28 14.04
C GLU A 117 -5.07 9.43 13.23
N SER A 118 -5.12 10.37 12.29
CA SER A 118 -6.26 10.54 11.38
C SER A 118 -6.52 9.30 10.51
N CYS A 119 -5.46 8.68 9.99
CA CYS A 119 -5.54 7.47 9.18
C CYS A 119 -5.89 6.23 10.01
N LEU A 120 -5.38 6.11 11.24
CA LEU A 120 -5.76 5.03 12.16
C LEU A 120 -7.24 5.13 12.55
N ASN A 121 -7.71 6.34 12.89
CA ASN A 121 -9.13 6.59 13.17
C ASN A 121 -10.01 6.29 11.95
N LEU A 122 -9.53 6.57 10.74
CA LEU A 122 -10.22 6.19 9.50
C LEU A 122 -10.25 4.66 9.34
N TYR A 123 -9.13 3.98 9.56
CA TYR A 123 -9.04 2.52 9.45
C TYR A 123 -10.08 1.82 10.33
N ASP A 124 -10.26 2.30 11.56
CA ASP A 124 -11.19 1.72 12.52
C ASP A 124 -12.64 2.18 12.32
N SER A 125 -12.89 3.17 11.47
CA SER A 125 -14.23 3.75 11.29
C SER A 125 -15.19 2.80 10.59
N LYS A 126 -16.47 2.83 11.01
CA LYS A 126 -17.51 2.00 10.38
C LYS A 126 -17.69 2.36 8.91
N GLU A 127 -17.63 3.65 8.58
CA GLU A 127 -17.78 4.16 7.22
C GLU A 127 -16.71 3.58 6.28
N TYR A 128 -15.46 3.52 6.74
CA TYR A 128 -14.37 2.94 5.96
C TYR A 128 -14.54 1.42 5.79
N GLN A 129 -14.89 0.73 6.88
CA GLN A 129 -15.13 -0.71 6.85
C GLN A 129 -16.29 -1.10 5.93
N ASP A 130 -17.35 -0.31 5.89
CA ASP A 130 -18.51 -0.52 5.03
C ASP A 130 -18.22 -0.16 3.58
N GLU A 131 -17.43 0.87 3.32
CA GLU A 131 -16.96 1.20 1.97
C GLU A 131 -16.10 0.08 1.38
N VAL A 132 -15.16 -0.47 2.16
CA VAL A 132 -14.37 -1.63 1.72
C VAL A 132 -15.28 -2.81 1.38
N LYS A 133 -16.28 -3.12 2.22
CA LYS A 133 -17.24 -4.20 1.93
C LYS A 133 -18.03 -3.92 0.65
N ARG A 134 -18.44 -2.68 0.42
CA ARG A 134 -19.17 -2.27 -0.80
C ARG A 134 -18.31 -2.50 -2.04
N ILE A 135 -17.05 -2.06 -2.03
CA ILE A 135 -16.11 -2.24 -3.13
C ILE A 135 -15.86 -3.73 -3.39
N VAL A 136 -15.54 -4.51 -2.35
CA VAL A 136 -15.32 -5.96 -2.49
C VAL A 136 -16.54 -6.64 -3.11
N LYS A 137 -17.76 -6.38 -2.62
CA LYS A 137 -18.98 -6.97 -3.18
C LYS A 137 -19.25 -6.57 -4.63
N LYS A 138 -18.87 -5.34 -5.02
CA LYS A 138 -19.03 -4.83 -6.39
C LYS A 138 -18.14 -5.59 -7.37
N TYR A 139 -16.87 -5.81 -7.01
CA TYR A 139 -15.87 -6.42 -7.90
C TYR A 139 -15.70 -7.93 -7.69
N CYS A 140 -16.27 -8.48 -6.61
CA CYS A 140 -16.12 -9.89 -6.24
C CYS A 140 -17.22 -10.35 -5.27
N LYS A 141 -18.32 -10.89 -5.81
CA LYS A 141 -19.44 -11.37 -5.00
C LYS A 141 -19.08 -12.56 -4.10
N ASP A 142 -18.15 -13.40 -4.56
CA ASP A 142 -17.74 -14.63 -3.88
C ASP A 142 -16.47 -14.46 -3.02
N CYS A 143 -15.98 -13.22 -2.86
CA CYS A 143 -14.81 -12.92 -2.04
C CYS A 143 -15.09 -13.07 -0.54
N LYS A 144 -14.06 -13.47 0.21
CA LYS A 144 -14.05 -13.45 1.68
C LYS A 144 -13.92 -12.04 2.28
#